data_AF-A0A226QB01-F1
#
_entry.id   AF-A0A226QB01-F1
#
_cell.length_a   1.000
_cell.length_b   1.000
_cell.length_c   1.000
_cell.angle_alpha   90.00
_cell.angle_beta   90.00
_cell.angle_gamma   90.00
#
_symmetry.space_group_name_H-M   'P 1'
#
loop_
_entity.id
_entity.type
_entity.pdbx_description
1 polymer ?
#
loop_
_entity_poly.entity_id
_entity_poly.type
_entity_poly.pdbx_seq_one_letter_code
_entity_poly.pdbx_strand_id
1 'polypeptide(L)'
;MKRQSEQIRQMTEREVLFHLYVTQGLLLLAAGGCSLFLFDGDEWRRLWRFDLADVLLYGAGGASLVLAVDFFTMRYLPDDWHDDGGVNEKIFRGLSIPHLFFLCALIAVTEEWLFRGVVQTHWGLGPASIIFAVLHVRYLEKWFLFLMVMLVSLFLGMLYEQTGSLWVTITAHFLIDFVLALHIRSGKE
;
A
#
# COMPACT_ATOMS: atom_id res chain seq x y z
N MET A 1 16.74 -15.00 -17.52
CA MET A 1 15.73 -13.91 -17.48
C MET A 1 16.31 -12.79 -16.63
N LYS A 2 16.33 -11.54 -17.09
CA LYS A 2 16.79 -10.41 -16.25
C LYS A 2 15.86 -10.28 -15.05
N ARG A 3 16.39 -9.93 -13.86
CA ARG A 3 15.54 -9.73 -12.68
C ARG A 3 14.64 -8.51 -12.90
N GLN A 4 13.42 -8.52 -12.38
CA GLN A 4 12.45 -7.42 -12.58
C GLN A 4 13.01 -6.08 -12.07
N SER A 5 13.78 -6.10 -10.98
CA SER A 5 14.52 -4.95 -10.44
C SER A 5 15.53 -4.38 -11.45
N GLU A 6 16.22 -5.22 -12.22
CA GLU A 6 17.15 -4.78 -13.27
C GLU A 6 16.43 -4.19 -14.50
N GLN A 7 15.22 -4.67 -14.80
CA GLN A 7 14.38 -4.13 -15.87
C GLN A 7 13.85 -2.74 -15.51
N ILE A 8 13.35 -2.55 -14.29
CA ILE A 8 12.88 -1.24 -13.79
C ILE A 8 14.02 -0.22 -13.73
N ARG A 9 15.25 -0.67 -13.42
CA ARG A 9 16.43 0.20 -13.48
C ARG A 9 16.70 0.77 -14.88
N GLN A 10 16.40 0.00 -15.94
CA GLN A 10 16.57 0.43 -17.33
C GLN A 10 15.44 1.33 -17.85
N MET A 11 14.30 1.39 -17.14
CA MET A 11 13.15 2.21 -17.50
C MET A 11 13.33 3.67 -17.08
N THR A 12 12.73 4.58 -17.82
CA THR A 12 12.59 5.99 -17.47
C THR A 12 11.57 6.17 -16.33
N GLU A 13 11.65 7.28 -15.60
CA GLU A 13 10.68 7.64 -14.53
C GLU A 13 9.23 7.60 -15.04
N ARG A 14 9.00 8.10 -16.25
CA ARG A 14 7.68 8.12 -16.90
C ARG A 14 7.15 6.71 -17.17
N GLU A 15 8.01 5.78 -17.59
CA GLU A 15 7.61 4.39 -17.82
C GLU A 15 7.25 3.71 -16.49
N VAL A 16 8.04 3.89 -15.43
CA VAL A 16 7.71 3.32 -14.12
C VAL A 16 6.37 3.84 -13.60
N LEU A 17 6.13 5.15 -13.72
CA LEU A 17 4.85 5.75 -13.35
C LEU A 17 3.69 5.24 -14.22
N PHE A 18 3.90 5.11 -15.53
CA PHE A 18 2.90 4.56 -16.43
C PHE A 18 2.49 3.14 -16.01
N HIS A 19 3.46 2.26 -15.74
CA HIS A 19 3.18 0.92 -15.27
C HIS A 19 2.48 0.90 -13.91
N LEU A 20 2.85 1.80 -13.00
CA LEU A 20 2.15 1.96 -11.72
C LEU A 20 0.68 2.32 -11.93
N TYR A 21 0.38 3.33 -12.76
CA TYR A 21 -1.00 3.70 -13.09
C TYR A 21 -1.78 2.58 -13.79
N VAL A 22 -1.14 1.84 -14.70
CA VAL A 22 -1.77 0.69 -15.36
C VAL A 22 -2.12 -0.39 -14.34
N THR A 23 -1.19 -0.74 -13.44
CA THR A 23 -1.46 -1.70 -12.37
C THR A 23 -2.61 -1.23 -11.49
N GLN A 24 -2.61 0.02 -11.02
CA GLN A 24 -3.72 0.54 -10.21
C GLN A 24 -5.05 0.54 -10.99
N GLY A 25 -5.04 0.86 -12.28
CA GLY A 25 -6.22 0.74 -13.13
C GLY A 25 -6.77 -0.69 -13.21
N LEU A 26 -5.88 -1.68 -13.38
CA LEU A 26 -6.26 -3.10 -13.42
C LEU A 26 -6.81 -3.58 -12.06
N LEU A 27 -6.16 -3.21 -10.96
CA LEU A 27 -6.62 -3.56 -9.61
C LEU A 27 -7.96 -2.91 -9.29
N LEU A 28 -8.18 -1.65 -9.71
CA LEU A 28 -9.44 -0.95 -9.51
C LEU A 28 -10.58 -1.59 -10.33
N LEU A 29 -10.31 -1.97 -11.57
CA LEU A 29 -11.26 -2.72 -12.40
C LEU A 29 -11.59 -4.09 -11.78
N ALA A 30 -10.59 -4.78 -11.23
CA ALA A 30 -10.81 -6.03 -10.50
C ALA A 30 -11.64 -5.80 -9.23
N ALA A 31 -11.31 -4.81 -8.41
CA ALA A 31 -12.02 -4.48 -7.18
C ALA A 31 -13.48 -4.10 -7.47
N GLY A 32 -13.72 -3.21 -8.43
CA GLY A 32 -15.05 -2.81 -8.86
C GLY A 32 -15.84 -3.95 -9.48
N GLY A 33 -15.22 -4.69 -10.41
CA GLY A 33 -15.82 -5.85 -11.06
C GLY A 33 -16.23 -6.91 -10.05
N CYS A 34 -15.33 -7.36 -9.18
CA CYS A 34 -15.63 -8.32 -8.12
C CYS A 34 -16.69 -7.79 -7.15
N SER A 35 -16.65 -6.48 -6.81
CA SER A 35 -17.63 -5.91 -5.88
C SER A 35 -19.06 -5.98 -6.40
N LEU A 36 -19.27 -5.86 -7.72
CA LEU A 36 -20.59 -5.98 -8.35
C LEU A 36 -21.17 -7.40 -8.26
N PHE A 37 -20.33 -8.43 -8.18
CA PHE A 37 -20.77 -9.83 -8.14
C PHE A 37 -20.82 -10.41 -6.73
N LEU A 38 -20.02 -9.87 -5.81
CA LEU A 38 -19.80 -10.46 -4.49
C LEU A 38 -20.50 -9.72 -3.35
N PHE A 39 -20.98 -8.49 -3.56
CA PHE A 39 -21.67 -7.71 -2.53
C PHE A 39 -23.07 -7.28 -2.97
N ASP A 40 -24.01 -7.40 -2.05
CA ASP A 40 -25.28 -6.69 -2.15
C ASP A 40 -25.11 -5.21 -1.77
N GLY A 41 -26.09 -4.37 -2.13
CA GLY A 41 -26.02 -2.91 -1.90
C GLY A 41 -25.84 -2.51 -0.43
N ASP A 42 -26.38 -3.28 0.51
CA ASP A 42 -26.19 -3.06 1.95
C ASP A 42 -24.79 -3.44 2.43
N GLU A 43 -24.25 -4.56 1.95
CA GLU A 43 -22.87 -4.97 2.25
C GLU A 43 -21.88 -3.96 1.71
N TRP A 44 -22.05 -3.55 0.45
CA TRP A 44 -21.22 -2.54 -0.17
C TRP A 44 -21.26 -1.21 0.61
N ARG A 45 -22.44 -0.76 1.05
CA ARG A 45 -22.55 0.45 1.90
C ARG A 45 -21.84 0.29 3.24
N ARG A 46 -21.84 -0.91 3.83
CA ARG A 46 -21.14 -1.17 5.10
C ARG A 46 -19.62 -1.05 4.95
N LEU A 47 -19.05 -1.55 3.85
CA LEU A 47 -17.60 -1.42 3.56
C LEU A 47 -17.13 0.05 3.62
N TRP A 48 -17.98 0.96 3.10
CA TRP A 48 -17.70 2.39 2.98
C TRP A 48 -18.27 3.22 4.12
N ARG A 49 -18.63 2.60 5.25
CA ARG A 49 -19.10 3.32 6.43
C ARG A 49 -17.99 4.24 6.95
N PHE A 50 -18.27 5.53 6.96
CA PHE A 50 -17.36 6.54 7.47
C PHE A 50 -17.70 6.89 8.92
N ASP A 51 -16.69 6.78 9.78
CA ASP A 51 -16.71 7.32 11.13
C ASP A 51 -15.41 8.09 11.37
N LEU A 52 -15.53 9.38 11.70
CA LEU A 52 -14.35 10.25 11.84
C LEU A 52 -13.48 9.84 13.04
N ALA A 53 -14.08 9.38 14.14
CA ALA A 53 -13.33 8.98 15.32
C ALA A 53 -12.51 7.72 15.02
N ASP A 54 -13.10 6.74 14.34
CA ASP A 54 -12.38 5.52 13.93
C ASP A 54 -11.25 5.84 12.95
N VAL A 55 -11.51 6.70 11.95
CA VAL A 55 -10.50 7.11 10.96
C VAL A 55 -9.31 7.80 11.63
N LEU A 56 -9.56 8.67 12.61
CA LEU A 56 -8.48 9.36 13.32
C LEU A 56 -7.76 8.43 14.30
N LEU A 57 -8.50 7.66 15.11
CA LEU A 57 -7.92 6.83 16.15
C LEU A 57 -7.20 5.61 15.56
N TYR A 58 -7.87 4.84 14.71
CA TYR A 58 -7.33 3.61 14.14
C TYR A 58 -6.55 3.88 12.85
N GLY A 59 -7.04 4.77 11.99
CA GLY A 59 -6.37 5.08 10.71
C GLY A 59 -5.07 5.85 10.93
N ALA A 60 -5.17 7.09 11.43
CA ALA A 60 -3.97 7.91 11.69
C ALA A 60 -3.11 7.37 12.85
N GLY A 61 -3.72 6.84 13.91
CA GLY A 61 -2.97 6.17 14.99
C GLY A 61 -2.23 4.93 14.50
N GLY A 62 -2.87 4.10 13.67
CA GLY A 62 -2.25 2.92 13.06
C GLY A 62 -1.10 3.28 12.11
N ALA A 63 -1.29 4.28 11.25
CA ALA A 63 -0.21 4.81 10.41
C ALA A 63 0.98 5.30 11.24
N SER A 64 0.72 6.02 12.33
CA SER A 64 1.78 6.52 13.21
C SER A 64 2.61 5.40 13.83
N LEU A 65 1.97 4.28 14.20
CA LEU A 65 2.66 3.10 14.70
C LEU A 65 3.58 2.48 13.63
N VAL A 66 3.06 2.27 12.42
CA VAL A 66 3.84 1.69 11.31
C VAL A 66 5.01 2.61 10.95
N LEU A 67 4.77 3.90 10.80
CA LEU A 67 5.80 4.89 10.51
C LEU A 67 6.88 4.95 11.60
N ALA A 68 6.48 4.83 12.88
CA ALA A 68 7.45 4.78 13.98
C ALA A 68 8.36 3.55 13.87
N VAL A 69 7.80 2.38 13.50
CA VAL A 69 8.59 1.17 13.24
C VAL A 69 9.48 1.35 12.02
N ASP A 70 8.97 1.87 10.90
CA ASP A 70 9.76 2.12 9.70
C ASP A 70 10.94 3.04 9.98
N PHE A 71 10.71 4.21 10.59
CA PHE A 71 11.79 5.13 10.94
C PHE A 71 12.76 4.56 11.98
N PHE A 72 12.27 3.76 12.94
CA PHE A 72 13.16 3.05 13.85
C PHE A 72 14.06 2.06 13.10
N THR A 73 13.50 1.28 12.18
CA THR A 73 14.29 0.31 11.41
C THR A 73 15.29 1.01 10.49
N MET A 74 14.91 2.10 9.83
CA MET A 74 15.83 2.93 9.02
C MET A 74 16.95 3.53 9.87
N ARG A 75 16.69 3.85 11.15
CA ARG A 75 17.70 4.46 12.02
C ARG A 75 18.75 3.48 12.54
N TYR A 76 18.37 2.21 12.74
CA TYR A 76 19.18 1.24 13.48
C TYR A 76 19.57 -0.02 12.70
N LEU A 77 18.87 -0.35 11.62
CA LEU A 77 19.20 -1.49 10.77
C LEU A 77 20.08 -1.06 9.58
N PRO A 78 20.77 -2.01 8.94
CA PRO A 78 21.59 -1.72 7.76
C PRO A 78 20.77 -1.15 6.59
N ASP A 79 21.30 -0.11 5.93
CA ASP A 79 20.62 0.59 4.81
C ASP A 79 20.29 -0.35 3.63
N ASP A 80 21.08 -1.41 3.42
CA ASP A 80 20.87 -2.38 2.35
C ASP A 80 19.61 -3.24 2.55
N TRP A 81 19.05 -3.28 3.77
CA TRP A 81 17.82 -4.01 4.05
C TRP A 81 16.59 -3.30 3.48
N HIS A 82 16.63 -1.96 3.42
CA HIS A 82 15.58 -1.13 2.82
C HIS A 82 15.81 -0.87 1.32
N ASP A 83 16.92 -1.33 0.74
CA ASP A 83 17.21 -1.17 -0.69
C ASP A 83 16.22 -1.97 -1.56
N ASP A 84 15.35 -1.20 -2.18
CA ASP A 84 14.25 -1.62 -3.03
C ASP A 84 14.65 -1.70 -4.53
N GLY A 85 15.95 -1.54 -4.81
CA GLY A 85 16.53 -1.46 -6.15
C GLY A 85 16.62 -0.04 -6.72
N GLY A 86 16.30 1.00 -5.95
CA GLY A 86 16.26 2.40 -6.37
C GLY A 86 14.97 2.78 -7.11
N VAL A 87 13.89 2.01 -6.92
CA VAL A 87 12.63 2.22 -7.64
C VAL A 87 11.80 3.30 -6.97
N ASN A 88 11.63 3.28 -5.64
CA ASN A 88 10.89 4.31 -4.91
C ASN A 88 11.53 5.68 -5.13
N GLU A 89 12.86 5.74 -5.13
CA GLU A 89 13.63 6.93 -5.48
C GLU A 89 13.25 7.48 -6.87
N LYS A 90 13.23 6.60 -7.89
CA LYS A 90 12.89 6.93 -9.27
C LYS A 90 11.43 7.37 -9.41
N ILE A 91 10.53 6.81 -8.61
CA ILE A 91 9.10 7.20 -8.61
C ILE A 91 8.91 8.54 -7.91
N PHE A 92 9.49 8.76 -6.74
CA PHE A 92 9.09 9.85 -5.85
C PHE A 92 9.92 11.13 -5.97
N ARG A 93 11.23 11.05 -6.29
CA ARG A 93 12.08 12.25 -6.34
C ARG A 93 11.65 13.26 -7.42
N GLY A 94 11.21 12.78 -8.58
CA GLY A 94 10.80 13.62 -9.71
C GLY A 94 9.39 14.20 -9.59
N LEU A 95 8.59 13.77 -8.62
CA LEU A 95 7.19 14.14 -8.50
C LEU A 95 6.98 15.39 -7.63
N SER A 96 5.97 16.19 -8.01
CA SER A 96 5.49 17.28 -7.18
C SER A 96 4.68 16.73 -5.99
N ILE A 97 4.65 17.47 -4.88
CA ILE A 97 3.89 17.06 -3.68
C ILE A 97 2.40 16.80 -3.99
N PRO A 98 1.69 17.62 -4.79
CA PRO A 98 0.32 17.31 -5.19
C PRO A 98 0.18 16.01 -5.98
N HIS A 99 1.16 15.70 -6.83
CA HIS A 99 1.17 14.44 -7.58
C HIS A 99 1.38 13.25 -6.64
N LEU A 100 2.33 13.35 -5.70
CA LEU A 100 2.54 12.32 -4.67
C LEU A 100 1.27 12.07 -3.87
N PHE A 101 0.61 13.13 -3.42
CA PHE A 101 -0.65 13.03 -2.68
C PHE A 101 -1.70 12.24 -3.49
N PHE A 102 -1.92 12.62 -4.75
CA PHE A 102 -2.89 11.93 -5.60
C PHE A 102 -2.50 10.47 -5.87
N LEU A 103 -1.21 10.22 -6.12
CA LEU A 103 -0.70 8.89 -6.41
C LEU A 103 -0.88 7.95 -5.21
N CYS A 104 -0.43 8.36 -4.02
CA CYS A 104 -0.59 7.59 -2.79
C CYS A 104 -2.08 7.38 -2.45
N ALA A 105 -2.94 8.38 -2.66
CA ALA A 105 -4.38 8.24 -2.44
C ALA A 105 -5.01 7.22 -3.40
N LEU A 106 -4.63 7.26 -4.69
CA LEU A 106 -5.09 6.29 -5.68
C LEU A 106 -4.68 4.86 -5.31
N ILE A 107 -3.41 4.68 -4.94
CA ILE A 107 -2.86 3.38 -4.51
C ILE A 107 -3.63 2.87 -3.29
N ALA A 108 -3.71 3.67 -2.22
CA ALA A 108 -4.38 3.28 -0.99
C ALA A 108 -5.86 2.92 -1.21
N VAL A 109 -6.62 3.73 -1.95
CA VAL A 109 -8.03 3.43 -2.25
C VAL A 109 -8.16 2.14 -3.04
N THR A 110 -7.34 1.97 -4.08
CA THR A 110 -7.42 0.82 -4.99
C THR A 110 -7.06 -0.47 -4.29
N GLU A 111 -5.93 -0.49 -3.61
CA GLU A 111 -5.41 -1.68 -2.95
C GLU A 111 -6.27 -2.05 -1.75
N GLU A 112 -6.65 -1.10 -0.89
CA GLU A 112 -7.51 -1.42 0.25
C GLU A 112 -8.90 -1.89 -0.19
N TRP A 113 -9.47 -1.31 -1.25
CA TRP A 113 -10.73 -1.83 -1.78
C TRP A 113 -10.57 -3.26 -2.29
N LEU A 114 -9.53 -3.58 -3.07
CA LEU A 114 -9.33 -4.94 -3.55
C LEU A 114 -9.04 -5.91 -2.39
N PHE A 115 -8.03 -5.63 -1.57
CA PHE A 115 -7.54 -6.60 -0.62
C PHE A 115 -8.40 -6.69 0.63
N ARG A 116 -8.88 -5.56 1.17
CA ARG A 116 -9.65 -5.55 2.44
C ARG A 116 -11.13 -5.62 2.13
N GLY A 117 -11.57 -4.82 1.17
CA GLY A 117 -12.95 -4.81 0.70
C GLY A 117 -13.32 -6.16 0.12
N VAL A 118 -12.62 -6.62 -0.93
CA VAL A 118 -12.98 -7.86 -1.63
C VAL A 118 -12.31 -9.09 -1.01
N VAL A 119 -10.98 -9.20 -1.07
CA VAL A 119 -10.30 -10.47 -0.79
C VAL A 119 -10.48 -10.89 0.68
N GLN A 120 -10.28 -9.98 1.62
CA GLN A 120 -10.36 -10.29 3.04
C GLN A 120 -11.79 -10.59 3.49
N THR A 121 -12.79 -9.84 2.99
CA THR A 121 -14.19 -10.08 3.36
C THR A 121 -14.68 -11.46 2.93
N HIS A 122 -14.17 -12.02 1.83
CA HIS A 122 -14.62 -13.32 1.31
C HIS A 122 -13.71 -14.50 1.65
N TRP A 123 -12.39 -14.29 1.78
CA TRP A 123 -11.42 -15.37 2.00
C TRP A 123 -10.62 -15.21 3.31
N GLY A 124 -10.81 -14.12 4.04
CA GLY A 124 -10.19 -13.86 5.34
C GLY A 124 -8.81 -13.21 5.27
N LEU A 125 -8.29 -12.85 6.44
CA LEU A 125 -7.05 -12.09 6.62
C LEU A 125 -5.80 -12.79 6.03
N GLY A 126 -5.70 -14.10 6.20
CA GLY A 126 -4.55 -14.89 5.75
C GLY A 126 -4.35 -14.83 4.22
N PRO A 127 -5.34 -15.28 3.42
CA PRO A 127 -5.26 -15.19 1.97
C PRO A 127 -5.07 -13.76 1.45
N ALA A 128 -5.77 -12.78 2.02
CA ALA A 128 -5.60 -11.38 1.63
C ALA A 128 -4.16 -10.89 1.82
N SER A 129 -3.56 -11.22 2.98
CA SER A 129 -2.20 -10.78 3.31
C SER A 129 -1.14 -11.48 2.45
N ILE A 130 -1.30 -12.78 2.21
CA ILE A 130 -0.38 -13.56 1.38
C ILE A 130 -0.43 -13.06 -0.07
N ILE A 131 -1.63 -12.89 -0.65
CA ILE A 131 -1.77 -12.42 -2.03
C ILE A 131 -1.19 -11.01 -2.17
N PHE A 132 -1.47 -10.12 -1.22
CA PHE A 132 -0.88 -8.77 -1.19
C PHE A 132 0.65 -8.83 -1.23
N ALA A 133 1.27 -9.58 -0.33
CA ALA A 133 2.73 -9.67 -0.26
C ALA A 133 3.35 -10.34 -1.49
N VAL A 134 2.67 -11.33 -2.09
CA VAL A 134 3.14 -11.99 -3.33
C VAL A 134 3.05 -11.08 -4.54
N LEU A 135 2.03 -10.22 -4.62
CA LEU A 135 1.91 -9.23 -5.69
C LEU A 135 2.97 -8.13 -5.60
N HIS A 136 3.59 -7.96 -4.43
CA HIS A 136 4.81 -7.19 -4.25
C HIS A 136 6.05 -7.98 -4.72
N VAL A 137 6.00 -8.46 -5.96
CA VAL A 137 7.01 -9.34 -6.58
C VAL A 137 8.45 -8.85 -6.42
N ARG A 138 8.65 -7.53 -6.44
CA ARG A 138 9.95 -6.87 -6.22
C ARG A 138 10.54 -7.15 -4.84
N TYR A 139 9.69 -7.31 -3.83
CA TYR A 139 10.11 -7.54 -2.46
C TYR A 139 10.37 -9.02 -2.18
N LEU A 140 9.88 -9.95 -3.00
CA LEU A 140 10.09 -11.40 -2.80
C LEU A 140 11.58 -11.79 -2.78
N GLU A 141 12.44 -11.08 -3.51
CA GLU A 141 13.89 -11.31 -3.50
C GLU A 141 14.60 -10.65 -2.30
N LYS A 142 13.91 -9.79 -1.55
CA LYS A 142 14.44 -8.96 -0.46
C LYS A 142 13.71 -9.34 0.83
N TRP A 143 14.27 -10.30 1.57
CA TRP A 143 13.61 -10.92 2.74
C TRP A 143 13.03 -9.90 3.73
N PHE A 144 13.74 -8.80 3.99
CA PHE A 144 13.33 -7.76 4.93
C PHE A 144 12.13 -6.97 4.40
N LEU A 145 12.18 -6.49 3.15
CA LEU A 145 11.06 -5.80 2.50
C LEU A 145 9.83 -6.71 2.38
N PHE A 146 10.03 -8.00 2.08
CA PHE A 146 8.95 -8.98 2.06
C PHE A 146 8.30 -9.16 3.44
N LEU A 147 9.11 -9.27 4.49
CA LEU A 147 8.62 -9.37 5.86
C LEU A 147 7.84 -8.11 6.25
N MET A 148 8.36 -6.92 5.96
CA MET A 148 7.69 -5.66 6.28
C MET A 148 6.37 -5.51 5.55
N VAL A 149 6.33 -5.77 4.24
CA VAL A 149 5.06 -5.68 3.49
C VAL A 149 4.03 -6.70 3.98
N MET A 150 4.47 -7.90 4.38
CA MET A 150 3.58 -8.91 4.98
C MET A 150 3.02 -8.44 6.33
N LEU A 151 3.87 -7.89 7.20
CA LEU A 151 3.46 -7.38 8.52
C LEU A 151 2.52 -6.18 8.42
N VAL A 152 2.82 -5.24 7.53
CA VAL A 152 1.93 -4.10 7.23
C VAL A 152 0.60 -4.60 6.69
N SER A 153 0.63 -5.58 5.79
CA SER A 153 -0.60 -6.15 5.22
C SER A 153 -1.50 -6.82 6.26
N LEU A 154 -0.90 -7.62 7.16
CA LEU A 154 -1.60 -8.22 8.30
C LEU A 154 -2.14 -7.13 9.25
N PHE A 155 -1.35 -6.09 9.51
CA PHE A 155 -1.75 -4.99 10.38
C PHE A 155 -2.95 -4.22 9.85
N LEU A 156 -2.91 -3.80 8.58
CA LEU A 156 -4.05 -3.15 7.92
C LEU A 156 -5.28 -4.07 7.91
N GLY A 157 -5.09 -5.36 7.68
CA GLY A 157 -6.17 -6.33 7.74
C GLY A 157 -6.78 -6.46 9.15
N MET A 158 -5.98 -6.43 10.22
CA MET A 158 -6.48 -6.40 11.60
C MET A 158 -7.24 -5.11 11.91
N LEU A 159 -6.78 -3.95 11.41
CA LEU A 159 -7.54 -2.70 11.54
C LEU A 159 -8.91 -2.80 10.86
N TYR A 160 -8.97 -3.42 9.68
CA TYR A 160 -10.22 -3.67 8.98
C TYR A 160 -11.14 -4.63 9.76
N GLU A 161 -10.63 -5.73 10.33
CA GLU A 161 -11.43 -6.65 11.15
C GLU A 161 -12.01 -5.97 12.40
N GLN A 162 -11.26 -5.06 13.01
CA GLN A 162 -11.71 -4.35 14.21
C GLN A 162 -12.75 -3.27 13.92
N THR A 163 -12.58 -2.52 12.83
CA THR A 163 -13.39 -1.31 12.55
C THR A 163 -14.50 -1.55 11.53
N GLY A 164 -14.34 -2.55 10.66
CA GLY A 164 -15.22 -2.82 9.53
C GLY A 164 -15.28 -1.68 8.51
N SER A 165 -14.29 -0.78 8.48
CA SER A 165 -14.29 0.42 7.64
C SER A 165 -13.08 0.45 6.71
N LEU A 166 -13.33 0.55 5.41
CA LEU A 166 -12.25 0.78 4.44
C LEU A 166 -11.61 2.16 4.62
N TRP A 167 -12.34 3.17 5.11
CA TRP A 167 -11.77 4.50 5.33
C TRP A 167 -10.64 4.48 6.36
N VAL A 168 -10.72 3.59 7.35
CA VAL A 168 -9.65 3.40 8.35
C VAL A 168 -8.39 2.89 7.68
N THR A 169 -8.48 1.81 6.90
CA THR A 169 -7.29 1.22 6.26
C THR A 169 -6.76 2.06 5.11
N ILE A 170 -7.63 2.68 4.31
CA ILE A 170 -7.26 3.63 3.26
C ILE A 170 -6.49 4.79 3.87
N THR A 171 -6.97 5.36 4.98
CA THR A 171 -6.27 6.47 5.65
C THR A 171 -4.92 6.01 6.20
N ALA A 172 -4.86 4.83 6.82
CA ALA A 172 -3.60 4.30 7.35
C ALA A 172 -2.57 4.08 6.22
N HIS A 173 -2.95 3.36 5.17
CA HIS A 173 -2.11 3.05 4.02
C HIS A 173 -1.67 4.34 3.30
N PHE A 174 -2.61 5.25 3.04
CA PHE A 174 -2.30 6.55 2.43
C PHE A 174 -1.25 7.33 3.23
N LEU A 175 -1.41 7.43 4.55
CA LEU A 175 -0.49 8.18 5.40
C LEU A 175 0.89 7.54 5.44
N ILE A 176 0.97 6.20 5.52
CA ILE A 176 2.23 5.47 5.46
C ILE A 176 2.95 5.79 4.15
N ASP A 177 2.30 5.57 3.01
CA ASP A 177 2.88 5.80 1.69
C ASP A 177 3.29 7.25 1.48
N PHE A 178 2.40 8.19 1.85
CA PHE A 178 2.64 9.60 1.59
C PHE A 178 3.78 10.16 2.44
N VAL A 179 3.86 9.79 3.72
CA VAL A 179 4.95 10.23 4.60
C VAL A 179 6.28 9.63 4.16
N LEU A 180 6.32 8.34 3.79
CA LEU A 180 7.54 7.72 3.27
C LEU A 180 7.96 8.32 1.92
N ALA A 181 7.02 8.58 1.01
CA ALA A 181 7.31 9.25 -0.26
C ALA A 181 7.87 10.67 -0.06
N LEU A 182 7.32 11.43 0.90
CA LEU A 182 7.86 12.74 1.27
C LEU A 182 9.26 12.65 1.88
N HIS A 183 9.51 11.65 2.72
CA HIS A 183 10.82 11.39 3.32
C HIS A 183 11.87 11.13 2.24
N ILE A 184 11.61 10.20 1.32
CA ILE A 184 12.46 9.86 0.17
C ILE A 184 12.71 11.09 -0.70
N ARG A 185 11.65 11.84 -1.03
CA ARG A 185 11.76 13.08 -1.83
C ARG A 185 12.61 14.15 -1.14
N SER A 186 12.63 14.20 0.19
CA SER A 186 13.38 15.20 0.95
C SER A 186 14.89 14.96 1.01
N GLY A 187 15.37 13.79 0.57
CA GLY A 187 16.80 13.44 0.55
C GLY A 187 17.45 13.35 1.94
N LYS A 188 16.63 13.17 2.99
CA LYS A 188 17.12 12.89 4.34
C LYS A 188 17.35 11.39 4.45
N GLU A 189 18.58 10.96 4.17
CA GLU A 189 19.13 9.68 4.65
C GLU A 189 19.56 9.82 6.11
#